data_AF-A0AAW6C575-F1
#
_entry.id   AF-A0AAW6C575-F1
#
_cell.length_a   1.000
_cell.length_b   1.000
_cell.length_c   1.000
_cell.angle_alpha   90.00
_cell.angle_beta   90.00
_cell.angle_gamma   90.00
#
_symmetry.space_group_name_H-M   'P 1'
#
loop_
_entity.id
_entity.type
_entity.pdbx_description
1 polymer ?
#
loop_
_entity_poly.entity_id
_entity_poly.type
_entity_poly.pdbx_seq_one_letter_code
_entity_poly.pdbx_strand_id
1 'polypeptide(L)'
;MNEKKICACVGARTRDTQKSKEHYEENFIPAGWNLEYTCLDQPEAARALYLTGVCLHCGGQLGKKFNIPGELTGDALLEQIYHQMESCRPFDQRFDGGAYRTSLSMRAYWYMEQDDLTLGAKNAQFLKLFHAEDQGVVEDWISRCHAEEPYTAPRRDRKSALLYAVLERARACGDLREIEPILDYYLPTEQEPLSSDMDSYLTNYQFSAIANISYGCEGIFVDLAIEGNFDDSGTNRCTIGTFKTLRQDNDAGRLMGQLCGILMYHTTRYVNENLHRYTPKRELEAELRRMQACGGQKEGTA
;
A
#
# COMPACT_ATOMS: atom_id res chain seq x y z
N MET A 1 -18.42 -26.25 8.77
CA MET A 1 -18.12 -24.98 9.47
C MET A 1 -17.16 -25.30 10.60
N ASN A 2 -15.87 -25.02 10.46
CA ASN A 2 -14.94 -25.10 11.60
C ASN A 2 -15.28 -23.94 12.53
N GLU A 3 -15.74 -24.22 13.75
CA GLU A 3 -15.79 -23.23 14.83
C GLU A 3 -14.41 -22.58 14.94
N LYS A 4 -14.33 -21.29 14.61
CA LYS A 4 -13.08 -20.56 14.71
C LYS A 4 -12.76 -20.41 16.20
N LYS A 5 -11.73 -21.09 16.68
CA LYS A 5 -11.33 -21.08 18.10
C LYS A 5 -10.83 -19.69 18.47
N ILE A 6 -11.37 -19.11 19.55
CA ILE A 6 -10.88 -17.85 20.14
C ILE A 6 -9.47 -18.05 20.68
N CYS A 7 -8.61 -17.02 20.62
CA CYS A 7 -7.26 -17.05 21.18
C CYS A 7 -7.23 -17.61 22.62
N ALA A 8 -6.34 -18.57 22.85
CA ALA A 8 -6.17 -19.25 24.13
C ALA A 8 -4.98 -18.73 24.95
N CYS A 9 -4.17 -17.83 24.38
CA CYS A 9 -3.01 -17.26 25.05
C CYS A 9 -3.40 -16.48 26.31
N VAL A 10 -2.61 -16.64 27.38
CA VAL A 10 -2.82 -15.93 28.66
C VAL A 10 -2.83 -14.42 28.45
N GLY A 11 -1.94 -13.90 27.58
CA GLY A 11 -1.88 -12.50 27.22
C GLY A 11 -3.17 -11.95 26.59
N ALA A 12 -3.92 -12.76 25.83
CA ALA A 12 -5.20 -12.33 25.25
C ALA A 12 -6.37 -12.35 26.26
N ARG A 13 -6.26 -13.13 27.35
CA ARG A 13 -7.35 -13.38 28.32
C ARG A 13 -7.16 -12.69 29.66
N THR A 14 -6.02 -12.05 29.86
CA THR A 14 -5.71 -11.32 31.10
C THR A 14 -6.52 -10.03 31.20
N ARG A 15 -6.81 -9.61 32.44
CA ARG A 15 -7.38 -8.28 32.74
C ARG A 15 -6.30 -7.19 32.84
N ASP A 16 -5.04 -7.60 32.84
CA ASP A 16 -3.90 -6.69 32.80
C ASP A 16 -3.78 -6.06 31.41
N THR A 17 -4.08 -4.76 31.33
CA THR A 17 -4.13 -4.02 30.06
C THR A 17 -2.76 -3.95 29.39
N GLN A 18 -1.67 -3.92 30.16
CA GLN A 18 -0.32 -3.85 29.60
C GLN A 18 0.06 -5.18 28.97
N LYS A 19 -0.15 -6.30 29.68
CA LYS A 19 0.11 -7.64 29.13
C LYS A 19 -0.77 -7.98 27.93
N SER A 20 -2.02 -7.48 27.94
CA SER A 20 -2.91 -7.60 26.79
C SER A 20 -2.37 -6.82 25.60
N LYS A 21 -1.98 -5.56 25.80
CA LYS A 21 -1.39 -4.72 24.75
C LYS A 21 -0.14 -5.36 24.15
N GLU A 22 0.82 -5.79 24.98
CA GLU A 22 2.04 -6.49 24.55
C GLU A 22 1.72 -7.73 23.72
N HIS A 23 0.73 -8.54 24.17
CA HIS A 23 0.33 -9.71 23.40
C HIS A 23 -0.19 -9.38 22.01
N TYR A 24 -1.01 -8.32 21.86
CA TYR A 24 -1.46 -7.88 20.54
C TYR A 24 -0.31 -7.30 19.70
N GLU A 25 0.59 -6.53 20.30
CA GLU A 25 1.76 -5.97 19.61
C GLU A 25 2.66 -7.08 19.04
N GLU A 26 2.83 -8.18 19.77
CA GLU A 26 3.71 -9.29 19.39
C GLU A 26 3.02 -10.41 18.61
N ASN A 27 1.69 -10.51 18.62
CA ASN A 27 1.00 -11.68 18.06
C ASN A 27 -0.22 -11.39 17.17
N PHE A 28 -0.71 -10.16 17.08
CA PHE A 28 -1.90 -9.87 16.27
C PHE A 28 -1.53 -9.74 14.79
N ILE A 29 -2.04 -10.66 13.96
CA ILE A 29 -1.98 -10.57 12.49
C ILE A 29 -3.39 -10.23 11.98
N PRO A 30 -3.61 -9.02 11.44
CA PRO A 30 -4.91 -8.62 10.90
C PRO A 30 -5.28 -9.43 9.65
N ALA A 31 -6.58 -9.58 9.42
CA ALA A 31 -7.12 -10.31 8.28
C ALA A 31 -8.35 -9.64 7.65
N GLY A 32 -8.97 -8.66 8.31
CA GLY A 32 -10.15 -7.98 7.78
C GLY A 32 -10.89 -7.17 8.83
N TRP A 33 -11.99 -6.57 8.39
CA TRP A 33 -12.87 -5.75 9.22
C TRP A 33 -14.21 -6.47 9.46
N ASN A 34 -14.84 -6.21 10.60
CA ASN A 34 -16.19 -6.65 10.91
C ASN A 34 -16.95 -5.54 11.64
N LEU A 35 -18.21 -5.32 11.28
CA LEU A 35 -19.07 -4.33 11.91
C LEU A 35 -20.20 -5.02 12.67
N GLU A 36 -20.36 -4.68 13.94
CA GLU A 36 -21.52 -5.06 14.76
C GLU A 36 -22.46 -3.86 14.87
N TYR A 37 -23.66 -3.98 14.34
CA TYR A 37 -24.71 -2.95 14.39
C TYR A 37 -26.10 -3.57 14.19
N THR A 38 -27.16 -2.84 14.55
CA THR A 38 -28.56 -3.27 14.34
C THR A 38 -29.34 -2.40 13.37
N CYS A 39 -28.99 -1.11 13.26
CA CYS A 39 -29.58 -0.16 12.31
C CYS A 39 -28.57 0.92 11.91
N LEU A 40 -28.80 1.63 10.80
CA LEU A 40 -27.94 2.74 10.36
C LEU A 40 -28.58 4.13 10.59
N ASP A 41 -29.91 4.19 10.70
CA ASP A 41 -30.71 5.41 10.69
C ASP A 41 -31.13 5.91 12.09
N GLN A 42 -30.98 5.08 13.12
CA GLN A 42 -31.32 5.43 14.51
C GLN A 42 -30.11 5.42 15.42
N PRO A 43 -30.06 6.22 16.49
CA PRO A 43 -28.96 6.14 17.46
C PRO A 43 -28.84 4.76 18.12
N GLU A 44 -27.61 4.26 18.26
CA GLU A 44 -27.33 2.94 18.83
C GLU A 44 -26.00 2.93 19.61
N ALA A 45 -26.08 2.73 20.94
CA ALA A 45 -24.91 2.77 21.81
C ALA A 45 -23.98 1.54 21.68
N ALA A 46 -24.44 0.45 21.08
CA ALA A 46 -23.73 -0.83 21.06
C ALA A 46 -22.87 -1.05 19.79
N ARG A 47 -22.87 -0.11 18.84
CA ARG A 47 -22.14 -0.28 17.58
C ARG A 47 -20.64 -0.39 17.79
N ALA A 48 -20.04 -1.31 17.05
CA ALA A 48 -18.62 -1.54 17.14
C ALA A 48 -18.02 -2.01 15.81
N LEU A 49 -16.93 -1.38 15.43
CA LEU A 49 -16.07 -1.85 14.35
C LEU A 49 -14.94 -2.67 14.95
N TYR A 50 -14.60 -3.78 14.33
CA TYR A 50 -13.50 -4.65 14.73
C TYR A 50 -12.50 -4.77 13.60
N LEU A 51 -11.23 -4.50 13.91
CA LEU A 51 -10.13 -5.03 13.13
C LEU A 51 -9.90 -6.47 13.59
N THR A 52 -10.29 -7.42 12.76
CA THR A 52 -10.24 -8.86 13.04
C THR A 52 -8.96 -9.46 12.51
N GLY A 53 -8.53 -10.55 13.14
CA GLY A 53 -7.29 -11.23 12.80
C GLY A 53 -7.08 -12.51 13.58
N VAL A 54 -5.85 -13.00 13.55
CA VAL A 54 -5.43 -14.22 14.23
C VAL A 54 -4.23 -13.97 15.11
N CYS A 55 -4.08 -14.79 16.14
CA CYS A 55 -2.89 -14.86 16.96
C CYS A 55 -1.80 -15.66 16.24
N LEU A 56 -0.64 -15.06 16.01
CA LEU A 56 0.53 -15.73 15.43
C LEU A 56 0.94 -16.97 16.24
N HIS A 57 0.82 -16.89 17.58
CA HIS A 57 1.26 -17.97 18.46
C HIS A 57 0.32 -19.17 18.50
N CYS A 58 -1.00 -18.97 18.61
CA CYS A 58 -1.95 -20.07 18.79
C CYS A 58 -2.92 -20.28 17.62
N GLY A 59 -2.90 -19.42 16.59
CA GLY A 59 -3.82 -19.44 15.46
C GLY A 59 -5.27 -19.05 15.80
N GLY A 60 -5.58 -18.75 17.06
CA GLY A 60 -6.92 -18.40 17.50
C GLY A 60 -7.31 -16.97 17.09
N GLN A 61 -8.62 -16.72 17.00
CA GLN A 61 -9.14 -15.40 16.61
C GLN A 61 -8.80 -14.32 17.65
N LEU A 62 -8.41 -13.16 17.14
CA LEU A 62 -8.22 -11.92 17.87
C LEU A 62 -8.98 -10.80 17.17
N GLY A 63 -9.36 -9.77 17.92
CA GLY A 63 -10.05 -8.62 17.37
C GLY A 63 -9.80 -7.36 18.20
N LYS A 64 -9.42 -6.28 17.54
CA LYS A 64 -9.34 -4.96 18.18
C LYS A 64 -10.66 -4.23 17.95
N LYS A 65 -11.40 -4.01 19.04
CA LYS A 65 -12.66 -3.25 19.03
C LYS A 65 -12.40 -1.74 18.96
N PHE A 66 -13.19 -1.06 18.14
CA PHE A 66 -13.31 0.39 18.06
C PHE A 66 -14.77 0.75 18.34
N ASN A 67 -15.01 1.54 19.38
CA ASN A 67 -16.35 1.99 19.71
C ASN A 67 -16.74 3.11 18.75
N ILE A 68 -17.95 3.01 18.19
CA ILE A 68 -18.53 4.06 17.36
C ILE A 68 -19.47 4.88 18.26
N PRO A 69 -19.39 6.23 18.25
CA PRO A 69 -20.32 7.05 19.02
C PRO A 69 -21.77 6.76 18.64
N GLY A 70 -22.62 6.50 19.64
CA GLY A 70 -23.96 5.97 19.41
C GLY A 70 -24.94 6.97 18.82
N GLU A 71 -24.63 8.26 18.90
CA GLU A 71 -25.39 9.35 18.31
C GLU A 71 -25.25 9.46 16.78
N LEU A 72 -24.21 8.85 16.20
CA LEU A 72 -23.96 8.92 14.76
C LEU A 72 -24.99 8.09 14.00
N THR A 73 -25.51 8.64 12.91
CA THR A 73 -26.49 7.98 12.02
C THR A 73 -26.25 8.41 10.57
N GLY A 74 -26.78 7.64 9.62
CA GLY A 74 -26.75 7.96 8.19
C GLY A 74 -25.33 8.28 7.67
N ASP A 75 -25.21 9.32 6.85
CA ASP A 75 -23.95 9.72 6.22
C ASP A 75 -22.81 9.96 7.23
N ALA A 76 -23.09 10.51 8.41
CA ALA A 76 -22.06 10.77 9.43
C ALA A 76 -21.53 9.49 10.07
N LEU A 77 -22.39 8.47 10.22
CA LEU A 77 -21.97 7.14 10.67
C LEU A 77 -21.09 6.46 9.62
N LEU A 78 -21.52 6.49 8.35
CA LEU A 78 -20.80 5.87 7.24
C LEU A 78 -19.41 6.49 7.06
N GLU A 79 -19.33 7.82 7.07
CA GLU A 79 -18.05 8.56 6.96
C GLU A 79 -17.11 8.20 8.13
N GLN A 80 -17.61 8.11 9.36
CA GLN A 80 -16.81 7.73 10.52
C GLN A 80 -16.23 6.32 10.39
N ILE A 81 -17.02 5.34 9.93
CA ILE A 81 -16.56 3.96 9.73
C ILE A 81 -15.55 3.89 8.59
N TYR A 82 -15.83 4.58 7.47
CA TYR A 82 -14.97 4.61 6.29
C TYR A 82 -13.59 5.19 6.65
N HIS A 83 -13.56 6.35 7.30
CA HIS A 83 -12.33 6.97 7.78
C HIS A 83 -11.56 6.08 8.78
N GLN A 84 -12.27 5.37 9.67
CA GLN A 84 -11.64 4.44 10.59
C GLN A 84 -10.95 3.28 9.85
N MET A 85 -11.56 2.73 8.80
CA MET A 85 -10.93 1.68 7.98
C MET A 85 -9.69 2.18 7.24
N GLU A 86 -9.75 3.41 6.72
CA GLU A 86 -8.64 4.00 5.97
C GLU A 86 -7.44 4.33 6.85
N SER A 87 -7.66 4.86 8.04
CA SER A 87 -6.60 5.42 8.87
C SER A 87 -6.07 4.48 9.95
N CYS A 88 -6.87 3.50 10.39
CA CYS A 88 -6.54 2.73 11.59
C CYS A 88 -5.56 1.60 11.32
N ARG A 89 -4.36 1.72 11.90
CA ARG A 89 -3.24 0.78 11.76
C ARG A 89 -2.60 0.57 13.14
N PRO A 90 -3.28 -0.11 14.08
CA PRO A 90 -2.80 -0.22 15.45
C PRO A 90 -1.53 -1.08 15.54
N PHE A 91 -0.78 -0.91 16.63
CA PHE A 91 0.40 -1.70 17.01
C PHE A 91 1.68 -1.48 16.18
N ASP A 92 1.59 -0.82 15.02
CA ASP A 92 2.75 -0.45 14.21
C ASP A 92 2.89 1.08 14.09
N GLN A 93 4.11 1.54 13.88
CA GLN A 93 4.38 2.94 13.60
C GLN A 93 4.40 3.15 12.08
N ARG A 94 3.40 3.88 11.57
CA ARG A 94 3.36 4.36 10.18
C ARG A 94 4.14 5.68 10.06
N PHE A 95 5.00 5.79 9.07
CA PHE A 95 5.67 7.03 8.70
C PHE A 95 4.90 7.79 7.63
N ASP A 96 5.15 9.09 7.49
CA ASP A 96 4.49 9.94 6.48
C ASP A 96 4.69 9.42 5.05
N GLY A 97 5.83 8.77 4.78
CA GLY A 97 6.12 8.10 3.51
C GLY A 97 5.39 6.77 3.31
N GLY A 98 4.46 6.38 4.19
CA GLY A 98 3.67 5.13 4.07
C GLY A 98 4.43 3.85 4.42
N ALA A 99 5.69 3.95 4.86
CA ALA A 99 6.46 2.85 5.40
C ALA A 99 6.06 2.55 6.85
N TYR A 100 6.34 1.34 7.30
CA TYR A 100 5.99 0.85 8.64
C TYR A 100 7.19 0.32 9.39
N ARG A 101 7.36 0.77 10.63
CA ARG A 101 8.18 0.09 11.63
C ARG A 101 7.29 -0.87 12.43
N THR A 102 7.66 -2.14 12.43
CA THR A 102 6.88 -3.22 13.04
C THR A 102 7.78 -4.25 13.71
N SER A 103 7.23 -4.97 14.69
CA SER A 103 7.78 -6.23 15.21
C SER A 103 7.33 -7.45 14.41
N LEU A 104 6.31 -7.30 13.54
CA LEU A 104 5.66 -8.37 12.79
C LEU A 104 5.48 -7.98 11.32
N SER A 105 6.41 -8.40 10.46
CA SER A 105 6.38 -8.06 9.02
C SER A 105 5.05 -8.40 8.34
N MET A 106 4.43 -9.54 8.67
CA MET A 106 3.12 -9.93 8.11
C MET A 106 2.00 -8.93 8.43
N ARG A 107 2.03 -8.30 9.61
CA ARG A 107 1.05 -7.26 9.97
C ARG A 107 1.28 -5.99 9.16
N ALA A 108 2.54 -5.55 9.05
CA ALA A 108 2.89 -4.37 8.26
C ALA A 108 2.55 -4.57 6.77
N TYR A 109 2.82 -5.74 6.20
CA TYR A 109 2.43 -6.01 4.81
C TYR A 109 0.92 -5.94 4.61
N TRP A 110 0.13 -6.53 5.51
CA TRP A 110 -1.33 -6.41 5.43
C TRP A 110 -1.78 -4.93 5.52
N TYR A 111 -1.18 -4.14 6.41
CA TYR A 111 -1.45 -2.70 6.50
C TYR A 111 -1.09 -1.93 5.24
N MET A 112 0.06 -2.22 4.64
CA MET A 112 0.48 -1.64 3.37
C MET A 112 -0.50 -2.02 2.26
N GLU A 113 -0.94 -3.28 2.18
CA GLU A 113 -1.97 -3.72 1.23
C GLU A 113 -3.27 -2.94 1.40
N GLN A 114 -3.70 -2.65 2.65
CA GLN A 114 -4.89 -1.83 2.89
C GLN A 114 -4.72 -0.38 2.43
N ASP A 115 -3.54 0.20 2.65
CA ASP A 115 -3.22 1.57 2.21
C ASP A 115 -3.24 1.68 0.67
N ASP A 116 -2.76 0.63 0.00
CA ASP A 116 -2.54 0.57 -1.46
C ASP A 116 -3.78 0.15 -2.27
N LEU A 117 -4.87 -0.22 -1.60
CA LEU A 117 -6.13 -0.57 -2.25
C LEU A 117 -6.59 0.55 -3.20
N THR A 118 -7.07 0.18 -4.38
CA THR A 118 -7.76 1.11 -5.28
C THR A 118 -9.05 1.59 -4.62
N LEU A 119 -9.54 2.78 -4.98
CA LEU A 119 -10.84 3.28 -4.50
C LEU A 119 -11.96 2.25 -4.66
N GLY A 120 -12.05 1.59 -5.82
CA GLY A 120 -13.03 0.54 -6.06
C GLY A 120 -12.89 -0.66 -5.10
N ALA A 121 -11.67 -1.09 -4.81
CA ALA A 121 -11.43 -2.19 -3.87
C ALA A 121 -11.72 -1.78 -2.41
N LYS A 122 -11.41 -0.53 -2.02
CA LYS A 122 -11.78 0.05 -0.72
C LYS A 122 -13.30 0.09 -0.56
N ASN A 123 -14.00 0.67 -1.53
CA ASN A 123 -15.45 0.76 -1.56
C ASN A 123 -16.11 -0.63 -1.49
N ALA A 124 -15.58 -1.61 -2.23
CA ALA A 124 -16.07 -2.98 -2.17
C ALA A 124 -15.81 -3.67 -0.82
N GLN A 125 -14.71 -3.36 -0.14
CA GLN A 125 -14.43 -3.86 1.20
C GLN A 125 -15.37 -3.20 2.23
N PHE A 126 -15.59 -1.89 2.14
CA PHE A 126 -16.49 -1.15 3.01
C PHE A 126 -17.93 -1.66 2.88
N LEU A 127 -18.43 -1.82 1.65
CA LEU A 127 -19.78 -2.32 1.39
C LEU A 127 -20.04 -3.69 2.03
N LYS A 128 -19.04 -4.58 2.02
CA LYS A 128 -19.12 -5.93 2.59
C LYS A 128 -19.27 -5.96 4.12
N LEU A 129 -19.09 -4.84 4.81
CA LEU A 129 -19.32 -4.76 6.25
C LEU A 129 -20.80 -4.75 6.63
N PHE A 130 -21.67 -4.36 5.70
CA PHE A 130 -23.07 -4.10 5.97
C PHE A 130 -23.94 -5.29 5.58
N HIS A 131 -25.03 -5.48 6.33
CA HIS A 131 -26.08 -6.43 6.04
C HIS A 131 -26.67 -6.17 4.65
N ALA A 132 -27.16 -7.22 3.98
CA ALA A 132 -27.60 -7.14 2.59
C ALA A 132 -28.74 -6.13 2.38
N GLU A 133 -29.62 -5.98 3.37
CA GLU A 133 -30.70 -5.00 3.41
C GLU A 133 -30.24 -3.54 3.43
N ASP A 134 -29.05 -3.27 3.97
CA ASP A 134 -28.50 -1.92 4.10
C ASP A 134 -27.54 -1.55 2.96
N GLN A 135 -27.04 -2.53 2.21
CA GLN A 135 -26.04 -2.32 1.16
C GLN A 135 -26.48 -1.30 0.10
N GLY A 136 -27.77 -1.24 -0.24
CA GLY A 136 -28.27 -0.25 -1.21
C GLY A 136 -28.13 1.20 -0.73
N VAL A 137 -28.30 1.46 0.57
CA VAL A 137 -28.11 2.80 1.17
C VAL A 137 -26.62 3.16 1.17
N VAL A 138 -25.77 2.18 1.45
CA VAL A 138 -24.32 2.36 1.47
C VAL A 138 -23.76 2.59 0.06
N GLU A 139 -24.24 1.87 -0.95
CA GLU A 139 -23.85 2.07 -2.35
C GLU A 139 -24.23 3.48 -2.84
N ASP A 140 -25.43 3.96 -2.52
CA ASP A 140 -25.84 5.34 -2.83
C ASP A 140 -24.87 6.34 -2.19
N TRP A 141 -24.57 6.17 -0.91
CA TRP A 141 -23.63 7.03 -0.20
C TRP A 141 -22.21 7.00 -0.82
N ILE A 142 -21.68 5.81 -1.14
CA ILE A 142 -20.38 5.67 -1.83
C ILE A 142 -20.41 6.44 -3.16
N SER A 143 -21.48 6.32 -3.94
CA SER A 143 -21.60 6.99 -5.24
C SER A 143 -21.67 8.51 -5.13
N ARG A 144 -22.16 9.05 -4.01
CA ARG A 144 -22.22 10.49 -3.75
C ARG A 144 -20.92 11.04 -3.19
N CYS A 145 -20.28 10.31 -2.28
CA CYS A 145 -19.19 10.81 -1.45
C CYS A 145 -17.80 10.32 -1.87
N HIS A 146 -17.71 9.12 -2.46
CA HIS A 146 -16.46 8.39 -2.73
C HIS A 146 -16.44 7.80 -4.15
N ALA A 147 -16.94 8.57 -5.14
CA ALA A 147 -17.00 8.16 -6.55
C ALA A 147 -15.66 8.28 -7.29
N GLU A 148 -14.83 9.26 -6.92
CA GLU A 148 -13.56 9.56 -7.57
C GLU A 148 -12.46 9.78 -6.54
N GLU A 149 -11.22 9.42 -6.89
CA GLU A 149 -10.07 9.69 -6.04
C GLU A 149 -9.78 11.20 -5.99
N PRO A 150 -9.46 11.76 -4.81
CA PRO A 150 -9.08 13.17 -4.74
C PRO A 150 -7.85 13.46 -5.61
N TYR A 151 -7.95 14.46 -6.49
CA TYR A 151 -6.86 14.85 -7.39
C TYR A 151 -5.51 15.07 -6.67
N THR A 152 -5.54 15.66 -5.47
CA THR A 152 -4.33 15.99 -4.68
C THR A 152 -3.77 14.82 -3.87
N ALA A 153 -4.46 13.67 -3.86
CA ALA A 153 -4.05 12.46 -3.15
C ALA A 153 -4.09 11.24 -4.09
N PRO A 154 -3.34 11.25 -5.19
CA PRO A 154 -3.31 10.12 -6.11
C PRO A 154 -2.72 8.90 -5.42
N ARG A 155 -3.14 7.71 -5.88
CA ARG A 155 -2.48 6.47 -5.51
C ARG A 155 -0.99 6.52 -5.90
N ARG A 156 -0.13 6.48 -4.89
CA ARG A 156 1.33 6.51 -5.05
C ARG A 156 1.85 5.10 -5.26
N ASP A 157 2.91 4.98 -6.04
CA ASP A 157 3.64 3.72 -6.15
C ASP A 157 4.67 3.66 -5.01
N ARG A 158 4.79 2.48 -4.40
CA ARG A 158 5.93 2.15 -3.54
C ARG A 158 7.18 1.89 -4.38
N LYS A 159 8.35 1.85 -3.75
CA LYS A 159 9.62 1.49 -4.41
C LYS A 159 9.53 0.12 -5.07
N SER A 160 9.02 -0.88 -4.35
CA SER A 160 8.78 -2.23 -4.87
C SER A 160 7.78 -2.23 -6.04
N ALA A 161 6.68 -1.47 -5.91
CA ALA A 161 5.65 -1.36 -6.94
C ALA A 161 6.20 -0.75 -8.25
N LEU A 162 7.07 0.27 -8.15
CA LEU A 162 7.76 0.80 -9.33
C LEU A 162 8.62 -0.28 -10.01
N LEU A 163 9.42 -1.04 -9.24
CA LEU A 163 10.23 -2.12 -9.80
C LEU A 163 9.34 -3.14 -10.54
N TYR A 164 8.27 -3.61 -9.89
CA TYR A 164 7.38 -4.61 -10.48
C TYR A 164 6.71 -4.09 -11.75
N ALA A 165 6.23 -2.86 -11.74
CA ALA A 165 5.63 -2.26 -12.93
C ALA A 165 6.62 -2.12 -14.11
N VAL A 166 7.88 -1.79 -13.80
CA VAL A 166 8.96 -1.72 -14.80
C VAL A 166 9.27 -3.09 -15.38
N LEU A 167 9.35 -4.13 -14.54
CA LEU A 167 9.59 -5.50 -14.99
C LEU A 167 8.44 -6.04 -15.83
N GLU A 168 7.20 -5.86 -15.39
CA GLU A 168 6.01 -6.26 -16.16
C GLU A 168 5.94 -5.56 -17.52
N ARG A 169 6.25 -4.26 -17.56
CA ARG A 169 6.35 -3.53 -18.82
C ARG A 169 7.42 -4.11 -19.75
N ALA A 170 8.62 -4.36 -19.22
CA ALA A 170 9.72 -4.89 -20.00
C ALA A 170 9.45 -6.33 -20.50
N ARG A 171 8.77 -7.16 -19.70
CA ARG A 171 8.26 -8.49 -20.10
C ARG A 171 7.25 -8.37 -21.23
N ALA A 172 6.27 -7.46 -21.11
CA ALA A 172 5.25 -7.26 -22.13
C ALA A 172 5.83 -6.80 -23.48
N CYS A 173 6.93 -6.05 -23.46
CA CYS A 173 7.69 -5.68 -24.67
C CYS A 173 8.57 -6.81 -25.22
N GLY A 174 8.77 -7.90 -24.46
CA GLY A 174 9.65 -9.01 -24.83
C GLY A 174 11.14 -8.73 -24.60
N ASP A 175 11.49 -7.59 -24.01
CA ASP A 175 12.88 -7.14 -23.85
C ASP A 175 13.67 -7.99 -22.84
N LEU A 176 12.95 -8.64 -21.92
CA LEU A 176 13.55 -9.51 -20.89
C LEU A 176 13.71 -10.97 -21.33
N ARG A 177 13.25 -11.34 -22.54
CA ARG A 177 13.18 -12.74 -23.00
C ARG A 177 14.51 -13.48 -23.00
N GLU A 178 15.61 -12.80 -23.32
CA GLU A 178 16.95 -13.39 -23.33
C GLU A 178 17.68 -13.26 -21.98
N ILE A 179 17.19 -12.40 -21.08
CA ILE A 179 17.82 -12.09 -19.81
C ILE A 179 17.26 -12.96 -18.68
N GLU A 180 15.94 -13.14 -18.61
CA GLU A 180 15.32 -13.95 -17.54
C GLU A 180 15.87 -15.39 -17.45
N PRO A 181 16.16 -16.10 -18.56
CA PRO A 181 16.73 -17.45 -18.47
C PRO A 181 18.11 -17.51 -17.82
N ILE A 182 18.83 -16.39 -17.73
CA ILE A 182 20.18 -16.34 -17.14
C ILE A 182 20.17 -15.79 -15.72
N LEU A 183 19.07 -15.19 -15.26
CA LEU A 183 18.95 -14.66 -13.91
C LEU A 183 18.75 -15.80 -12.92
N ASP A 184 19.56 -15.82 -11.87
CA ASP A 184 19.36 -16.73 -10.75
C ASP A 184 18.32 -16.16 -9.78
N TYR A 185 18.34 -14.85 -9.56
CA TYR A 185 17.29 -14.14 -8.84
C TYR A 185 17.28 -12.65 -9.18
N TYR A 186 16.18 -12.00 -8.82
CA TYR A 186 16.15 -10.57 -8.55
C TYR A 186 15.45 -10.33 -7.22
N LEU A 187 15.77 -9.22 -6.56
CA LEU A 187 15.14 -8.80 -5.32
C LEU A 187 14.72 -7.33 -5.43
N PRO A 188 13.60 -6.94 -4.78
CA PRO A 188 12.63 -7.82 -4.10
C PRO A 188 11.81 -8.70 -5.05
N THR A 189 11.15 -9.70 -4.48
CA THR A 189 10.05 -10.46 -5.09
C THR A 189 8.83 -10.46 -4.17
N GLU A 190 7.70 -11.03 -4.62
CA GLU A 190 6.55 -11.24 -3.73
C GLU A 190 6.88 -12.18 -2.56
N GLN A 191 7.78 -13.15 -2.77
CA GLN A 191 8.20 -14.11 -1.74
C GLN A 191 9.25 -13.51 -0.80
N GLU A 192 10.09 -12.61 -1.31
CA GLU A 192 11.12 -11.89 -0.59
C GLU A 192 10.95 -10.38 -0.81
N PRO A 193 9.90 -9.77 -0.20
CA PRO A 193 9.58 -8.36 -0.39
C PRO A 193 10.60 -7.45 0.31
N LEU A 194 10.63 -6.18 -0.10
CA LEU A 194 11.34 -5.15 0.67
C LEU A 194 10.78 -5.12 2.09
N SER A 195 11.65 -4.86 3.07
CA SER A 195 11.20 -4.61 4.43
C SER A 195 10.26 -3.41 4.47
N SER A 196 9.22 -3.50 5.33
CA SER A 196 8.15 -2.51 5.39
C SER A 196 8.61 -1.10 5.77
N ASP A 197 9.75 -0.98 6.42
CA ASP A 197 10.37 0.30 6.80
C ASP A 197 11.16 0.94 5.65
N MET A 198 11.51 0.16 4.62
CA MET A 198 12.23 0.63 3.45
C MET A 198 11.31 0.89 2.26
N ASP A 199 10.14 0.24 2.19
CA ASP A 199 9.20 0.30 1.07
C ASP A 199 8.21 1.48 1.17
N SER A 200 8.75 2.69 1.20
CA SER A 200 7.99 3.94 1.18
C SER A 200 7.44 4.29 -0.20
N TYR A 201 6.45 5.18 -0.22
CA TYR A 201 5.92 5.78 -1.43
C TYR A 201 6.94 6.69 -2.12
N LEU A 202 6.84 6.75 -3.44
CA LEU A 202 7.50 7.71 -4.30
C LEU A 202 6.53 8.87 -4.55
N THR A 203 6.89 10.07 -4.06
CA THR A 203 6.01 11.25 -4.05
C THR A 203 6.54 12.42 -4.87
N ASN A 204 7.73 12.27 -5.46
CA ASN A 204 8.37 13.29 -6.29
C ASN A 204 8.95 12.63 -7.56
N TYR A 205 8.76 13.23 -8.73
CA TYR A 205 9.27 12.73 -10.02
C TYR A 205 10.68 13.21 -10.35
N GLN A 206 11.28 14.09 -9.52
CA GLN A 206 12.57 14.73 -9.77
C GLN A 206 13.77 13.80 -9.52
N PHE A 207 13.70 12.57 -10.02
CA PHE A 207 14.74 11.56 -9.96
C PHE A 207 15.00 10.94 -11.34
N SER A 208 16.15 10.28 -11.47
CA SER A 208 16.56 9.52 -12.64
C SER A 208 16.79 8.06 -12.27
N ALA A 209 16.55 7.14 -13.22
CA ALA A 209 16.88 5.74 -13.05
C ALA A 209 18.34 5.50 -13.43
N ILE A 210 19.10 4.83 -12.55
CA ILE A 210 20.50 4.50 -12.73
C ILE A 210 20.66 3.00 -12.51
N ALA A 211 21.12 2.28 -13.55
CA ALA A 211 21.45 0.87 -13.44
C ALA A 211 22.96 0.66 -13.49
N ASN A 212 23.52 -0.03 -12.50
CA ASN A 212 24.96 -0.27 -12.39
C ASN A 212 25.24 -1.77 -12.45
N ILE A 213 26.13 -2.17 -13.36
CA ILE A 213 26.65 -3.53 -13.43
C ILE A 213 27.88 -3.66 -12.53
N SER A 214 28.00 -4.76 -11.80
CA SER A 214 29.20 -5.09 -11.03
C SER A 214 29.55 -6.57 -11.15
N TYR A 215 30.85 -6.87 -11.12
CA TYR A 215 31.39 -8.22 -11.15
C TYR A 215 31.82 -8.59 -9.73
N GLY A 216 31.04 -9.46 -9.09
CA GLY A 216 31.33 -9.99 -7.76
C GLY A 216 32.04 -11.34 -7.82
N CYS A 217 32.44 -11.85 -6.65
CA CYS A 217 33.03 -13.19 -6.55
C CYS A 217 32.02 -14.32 -6.87
N GLU A 218 30.73 -14.04 -6.74
CA GLU A 218 29.65 -15.01 -6.94
C GLU A 218 28.90 -14.84 -8.26
N GLY A 219 29.35 -13.96 -9.17
CA GLY A 219 28.65 -13.70 -10.42
C GLY A 219 28.56 -12.24 -10.80
N ILE A 220 27.64 -11.92 -11.71
CA ILE A 220 27.41 -10.57 -12.22
C ILE A 220 26.12 -10.05 -11.60
N PHE A 221 26.19 -8.82 -11.09
CA PHE A 221 25.07 -8.14 -10.45
C PHE A 221 24.68 -6.90 -11.25
N VAL A 222 23.40 -6.59 -11.27
CA VAL A 222 22.88 -5.30 -11.72
C VAL A 222 22.03 -4.71 -10.61
N ASP A 223 22.38 -3.51 -10.17
CA ASP A 223 21.58 -2.74 -9.21
C ASP A 223 20.86 -1.61 -9.94
N LEU A 224 19.53 -1.61 -9.86
CA LEU A 224 18.67 -0.50 -10.26
C LEU A 224 18.45 0.43 -9.07
N ALA A 225 18.91 1.67 -9.20
CA ALA A 225 18.67 2.73 -8.25
C ALA A 225 17.91 3.89 -8.89
N ILE A 226 17.20 4.64 -8.05
CA ILE A 226 16.70 5.97 -8.37
C ILE A 226 17.61 6.99 -7.69
N GLU A 227 17.97 8.05 -8.42
CA GLU A 227 18.86 9.11 -7.95
C GLU A 227 18.25 10.49 -8.22
N GLY A 228 18.22 11.34 -7.20
CA GLY A 228 17.50 12.62 -7.19
C GLY A 228 16.50 12.68 -6.04
N ASN A 229 15.49 13.55 -6.18
CA ASN A 229 14.44 13.69 -5.17
C ASN A 229 13.23 12.83 -5.55
N PHE A 230 12.93 11.83 -4.71
CA PHE A 230 11.83 10.89 -4.92
C PHE A 230 10.80 10.87 -3.78
N ASP A 231 11.11 11.39 -2.59
CA ASP A 231 10.22 11.36 -1.43
C ASP A 231 10.40 12.53 -0.44
N ASP A 232 11.17 13.57 -0.80
CA ASP A 232 11.50 14.72 0.05
C ASP A 232 12.19 14.36 1.39
N SER A 233 12.65 13.12 1.58
CA SER A 233 13.35 12.69 2.81
C SER A 233 14.76 13.26 2.95
N GLY A 234 15.30 13.87 1.90
CA GLY A 234 16.69 14.28 1.78
C GLY A 234 17.63 13.16 1.31
N THR A 235 17.13 11.92 1.19
CA THR A 235 17.86 10.82 0.57
C THR A 235 17.93 11.05 -0.93
N ASN A 236 19.15 11.14 -1.48
CA ASN A 236 19.35 11.39 -2.92
C ASN A 236 19.48 10.09 -3.74
N ARG A 237 19.63 8.93 -3.11
CA ARG A 237 19.80 7.67 -3.85
C ARG A 237 19.17 6.50 -3.12
N CYS A 238 18.42 5.68 -3.85
CA CYS A 238 17.79 4.48 -3.31
C CYS A 238 17.86 3.35 -4.34
N THR A 239 18.48 2.22 -3.97
CA THR A 239 18.39 0.99 -4.75
C THR A 239 16.98 0.41 -4.59
N ILE A 240 16.29 0.19 -5.72
CA ILE A 240 14.94 -0.36 -5.76
C ILE A 240 14.91 -1.79 -6.29
N GLY A 241 15.99 -2.27 -6.91
CA GLY A 241 16.10 -3.66 -7.33
C GLY A 241 17.54 -4.12 -7.52
N THR A 242 17.80 -5.38 -7.23
CA THR A 242 19.09 -6.06 -7.45
C THR A 242 18.84 -7.33 -8.23
N PHE A 243 19.61 -7.55 -9.30
CA PHE A 243 19.52 -8.69 -10.20
C PHE A 243 20.84 -9.43 -10.19
N LYS A 244 20.82 -10.77 -10.13
CA LYS A 244 22.03 -11.59 -10.12
C LYS A 244 21.97 -12.71 -11.14
N THR A 245 23.10 -12.95 -11.77
CA THR A 245 23.42 -14.23 -12.42
C THR A 245 24.72 -14.80 -11.84
N LEU A 246 24.79 -16.11 -11.65
CA LEU A 246 25.98 -16.88 -11.29
C LEU A 246 26.92 -17.08 -12.49
N ARG A 247 26.43 -16.84 -13.72
CA ARG A 247 27.26 -16.87 -14.92
C ARG A 247 28.27 -15.73 -14.90
N GLN A 248 29.48 -16.02 -15.39
CA GLN A 248 30.58 -15.06 -15.47
C GLN A 248 31.21 -14.99 -16.87
N ASP A 249 30.59 -15.65 -17.85
CA ASP A 249 31.05 -15.62 -19.23
C ASP A 249 30.71 -14.29 -19.93
N ASN A 250 31.36 -14.05 -21.07
CA ASN A 250 31.22 -12.80 -21.81
C ASN A 250 29.78 -12.52 -22.27
N ASP A 251 29.03 -13.57 -22.61
CA ASP A 251 27.64 -13.44 -23.04
C ASP A 251 26.74 -13.01 -21.87
N ALA A 252 26.94 -13.57 -20.67
CA ALA A 252 26.27 -13.10 -19.46
C ALA A 252 26.58 -11.63 -19.16
N GLY A 253 27.84 -11.20 -19.28
CA GLY A 253 28.22 -9.79 -19.11
C GLY A 253 27.52 -8.86 -20.10
N ARG A 254 27.36 -9.29 -21.36
CA ARG A 254 26.61 -8.54 -22.39
C ARG A 254 25.13 -8.44 -22.06
N LEU A 255 24.49 -9.55 -21.68
CA LEU A 255 23.07 -9.60 -21.34
C LEU A 255 22.75 -8.78 -20.07
N MET A 256 23.61 -8.85 -19.05
CA MET A 256 23.47 -8.02 -17.84
C MET A 256 23.73 -6.54 -18.13
N GLY A 257 24.64 -6.21 -19.07
CA GLY A 257 24.80 -4.84 -19.55
C GLY A 257 23.57 -4.33 -20.31
N GLN A 258 22.95 -5.18 -21.12
CA GLN A 258 21.68 -4.88 -21.81
C GLN A 258 20.54 -4.66 -20.80
N LEU A 259 20.49 -5.46 -19.73
CA LEU A 259 19.52 -5.30 -18.65
C LEU A 259 19.58 -3.88 -18.06
N CYS A 260 20.78 -3.30 -17.86
CA CYS A 260 20.89 -1.92 -17.39
C CYS A 260 20.13 -0.93 -18.29
N GLY A 261 20.30 -1.04 -19.62
CA GLY A 261 19.62 -0.19 -20.59
C GLY A 261 18.10 -0.36 -20.56
N ILE A 262 17.64 -1.61 -20.47
CA ILE A 262 16.21 -1.97 -20.38
C ILE A 262 15.58 -1.36 -19.12
N LEU A 263 16.21 -1.55 -17.97
CA LEU A 263 15.70 -1.07 -16.69
C LEU A 263 15.62 0.46 -16.67
N MET A 264 16.67 1.16 -17.12
CA MET A 264 16.66 2.62 -17.18
C MET A 264 15.57 3.13 -18.14
N TYR A 265 15.47 2.55 -19.34
CA TYR A 265 14.46 2.94 -20.34
C TYR A 265 13.04 2.77 -19.81
N HIS A 266 12.69 1.58 -19.31
CA HIS A 266 11.33 1.27 -18.87
C HIS A 266 10.95 2.02 -17.60
N THR A 267 11.90 2.25 -16.68
CA THR A 267 11.65 3.11 -15.51
C THR A 267 11.30 4.53 -15.92
N THR A 268 12.13 5.15 -16.77
CA THR A 268 11.86 6.51 -17.26
C THR A 268 10.55 6.60 -18.02
N ARG A 269 10.22 5.61 -18.85
CA ARG A 269 8.94 5.59 -19.59
C ARG A 269 7.75 5.46 -18.65
N TYR A 270 7.79 4.52 -17.72
CA TYR A 270 6.69 4.27 -16.80
C TYR A 270 6.39 5.49 -15.92
N VAL A 271 7.42 6.13 -15.35
CA VAL A 271 7.25 7.34 -14.52
C VAL A 271 6.63 8.48 -15.32
N ASN A 272 7.10 8.72 -16.54
CA ASN A 272 6.56 9.79 -17.40
C ASN A 272 5.11 9.55 -17.80
N GLU A 273 4.72 8.31 -18.08
CA GLU A 273 3.33 7.96 -18.41
C GLU A 273 2.40 8.04 -17.19
N ASN A 274 2.96 7.92 -15.98
CA ASN A 274 2.21 7.96 -14.72
C ASN A 274 2.55 9.19 -13.87
N LEU A 275 2.96 10.31 -14.50
CA LEU A 275 3.58 11.45 -13.82
C LEU A 275 2.75 11.98 -12.65
N HIS A 276 1.42 12.00 -12.77
CA HIS A 276 0.49 12.43 -11.71
C HIS A 276 0.72 11.69 -10.38
N ARG A 277 1.04 10.39 -10.41
CA ARG A 277 1.36 9.58 -9.22
C ARG A 277 2.66 9.98 -8.54
N TYR A 278 3.54 10.67 -9.25
CA TYR A 278 4.84 11.12 -8.76
C TYR A 278 4.91 12.63 -8.57
N THR A 279 3.86 13.38 -8.93
CA THR A 279 3.82 14.84 -8.74
C THR A 279 3.73 15.20 -7.26
N PRO A 280 4.62 16.08 -6.75
CA PRO A 280 4.58 16.53 -5.36
C PRO A 280 3.22 17.11 -4.96
N LYS A 281 2.78 16.87 -3.73
CA LYS A 281 1.46 17.32 -3.22
C LYS A 281 1.24 18.83 -3.43
N ARG A 282 2.26 19.65 -3.17
CA ARG A 282 2.21 21.11 -3.35
C ARG A 282 1.95 21.51 -4.80
N GLU A 283 2.50 20.77 -5.75
CA GLU A 283 2.28 20.99 -7.19
C GLU A 283 0.86 20.62 -7.57
N LEU A 284 0.36 19.46 -7.11
CA LEU A 284 -1.03 19.04 -7.34
C LEU A 284 -2.05 20.04 -6.76
N GLU A 285 -1.81 20.57 -5.55
CA GLU A 285 -2.65 21.60 -4.94
C GLU A 285 -2.61 22.92 -5.73
N ALA A 286 -1.48 23.26 -6.34
CA ALA A 286 -1.37 24.43 -7.22
C ALA A 286 -2.09 24.20 -8.56
N GLU A 287 -1.98 23.01 -9.14
CA GLU A 287 -2.70 22.60 -10.35
C GLU A 287 -4.21 22.63 -10.15
N LEU A 288 -4.70 22.04 -9.06
CA LEU A 288 -6.13 22.03 -8.73
C LEU A 288 -6.69 23.46 -8.61
N ARG A 289 -5.96 24.35 -7.91
CA ARG A 289 -6.34 25.77 -7.81
C ARG A 289 -6.41 26.46 -9.18
N ARG A 290 -5.47 26.16 -10.08
CA ARG A 290 -5.50 26.68 -11.47
C ARG A 290 -6.69 26.14 -12.25
N MET A 291 -6.98 24.83 -12.14
CA MET A 291 -8.12 24.20 -12.81
C MET A 291 -9.44 24.81 -12.36
N GLN A 292 -9.60 25.06 -11.05
CA GLN A 292 -10.80 25.69 -10.48
C GLN A 292 -10.95 27.14 -10.93
N ALA A 293 -9.86 27.92 -10.98
CA ALA A 293 -9.88 29.30 -11.46
C ALA A 293 -10.27 29.41 -12.95
N CYS A 294 -9.80 28.49 -13.80
CA CYS A 294 -10.17 28.44 -15.22
C CYS A 294 -11.57 27.86 -15.47
N GLY A 295 -12.02 26.92 -14.63
CA GLY A 295 -13.37 26.34 -14.70
C GLY A 295 -14.47 27.34 -14.33
N GLY A 296 -14.22 28.17 -13.30
CA GLY A 296 -15.15 29.23 -12.87
C GLY A 296 -15.29 30.40 -13.85
N GLN A 297 -14.40 30.54 -14.85
CA GLN A 297 -14.49 31.60 -15.87
C GLN A 297 -15.45 31.26 -17.03
N LYS A 298 -15.88 30.00 -17.19
CA LYS A 298 -16.79 29.60 -18.28
C LYS A 298 -18.28 29.78 -17.96
N GLU A 299 -18.65 30.03 -16.71
CA GLU A 299 -20.05 30.30 -16.31
C GLU A 299 -20.40 31.80 -16.23
N GLY A 300 -19.46 32.69 -16.60
CA GLY A 300 -19.57 34.14 -16.42
C GLY A 300 -19.63 34.98 -17.69
N THR A 301 -20.10 34.43 -18.83
CA THR A 301 -20.41 35.23 -20.02
C THR A 301 -21.76 34.81 -20.61
N ALA A 302 -22.81 35.41 -20.05
CA ALA A 302 -24.09 35.60 -20.73
C ALA A 302 -24.00 36.84 -21.64
#